data_AF-A0A959QN81-F1
#
_entry.id   AF-A0A959QN81-F1
#
_cell.length_a   1.000
_cell.length_b   1.000
_cell.length_c   1.000
_cell.angle_alpha   90.00
_cell.angle_beta   90.00
_cell.angle_gamma   90.00
#
_symmetry.space_group_name_H-M   'P 1'
#
loop_
_entity.id
_entity.type
_entity.pdbx_description
1 polymer ?
#
loop_
_entity_poly.entity_id
_entity_poly.type
_entity_poly.pdbx_seq_one_letter_code
_entity_poly.pdbx_strand_id
1 'polypeptide(L)'
;MSSNKSDVDKKFIKKPYYEGGSKAMQSFIYSSLKYPKEAFENRVEGVVHLKYEVDYLGSVKSVGVVSGIGFGCDEEAMRVVKLLKFKVPKTPRKLKVSFNKTIRVQFKLPKPQETQKIHYEIASDSDKSNSYNYTIQW
;
A
#
# COMPACT_ATOMS: atom_id res chain seq x y z
N MET A 1 -7.94 32.73 35.80
CA MET A 1 -6.66 32.05 35.50
C MET A 1 -6.78 31.31 34.18
N SER A 2 -6.45 31.97 33.07
CA SER A 2 -6.46 31.35 31.74
C SER A 2 -5.09 30.72 31.49
N SER A 3 -4.97 29.42 31.75
CA SER A 3 -3.74 28.67 31.45
C SER A 3 -3.53 28.64 29.94
N ASN A 4 -2.48 29.32 29.50
CA ASN A 4 -2.08 29.53 28.13
C ASN A 4 -1.78 28.17 27.44
N LYS A 5 -2.65 27.75 26.51
CA LYS A 5 -2.58 26.47 25.78
C LYS A 5 -1.27 26.29 24.98
N SER A 6 -0.55 27.40 24.73
CA SER A 6 0.67 27.46 23.93
C SER A 6 1.92 26.85 24.59
N ASP A 7 1.98 26.70 25.91
CA ASP A 7 3.12 26.07 26.59
C ASP A 7 2.98 24.55 26.77
N VAL A 8 1.76 24.01 26.65
CA VAL A 8 1.50 22.56 26.72
C VAL A 8 1.98 21.86 25.45
N ASP A 9 1.79 22.49 24.28
CA ASP A 9 2.22 21.93 22.98
C ASP A 9 3.74 21.82 22.84
N LYS A 10 4.50 22.65 23.56
CA LYS A 10 5.98 22.61 23.58
C LYS A 10 6.55 21.44 24.39
N LYS A 11 5.73 20.68 25.13
CA LYS A 11 6.18 19.55 25.94
C LYS A 11 5.92 18.18 25.31
N PHE A 12 5.12 18.10 24.25
CA PHE A 12 4.71 16.80 23.69
C PHE A 12 5.67 16.32 22.60
N ILE A 13 6.06 15.04 22.67
CA ILE A 13 6.85 14.39 21.62
C ILE A 13 5.94 14.18 20.40
N LYS A 14 6.28 14.81 19.29
CA LYS A 14 5.51 14.67 18.04
C LYS A 14 5.87 13.36 17.33
N LYS A 15 4.85 12.68 16.80
CA LYS A 15 5.01 11.40 16.10
C LYS A 15 5.57 11.61 14.68
N PRO A 16 6.37 10.68 14.14
CA PRO A 16 6.80 10.70 12.75
C PRO A 16 5.60 10.51 11.83
N TYR A 17 5.59 11.26 10.73
CA TYR A 17 4.57 11.15 9.68
C TYR A 17 5.24 10.94 8.32
N TYR A 18 4.52 10.32 7.40
CA TYR A 18 4.99 10.17 6.02
C TYR A 18 4.61 11.41 5.22
N GLU A 19 5.51 11.89 4.37
CA GLU A 19 5.26 13.07 3.54
C GLU A 19 4.15 12.77 2.53
N GLY A 20 3.14 13.64 2.43
CA GLY A 20 1.92 13.35 1.66
C GLY A 20 0.93 12.38 2.34
N GLY A 21 1.19 11.99 3.59
CA GLY A 21 0.26 11.20 4.40
C GLY A 21 0.20 9.71 4.05
N SER A 22 -0.84 9.03 4.53
CA SER A 22 -1.01 7.59 4.36
C SER A 22 -1.21 7.16 2.90
N LYS A 23 -1.90 7.99 2.11
CA LYS A 23 -2.16 7.70 0.69
C LYS A 23 -0.87 7.70 -0.13
N ALA A 24 -0.02 8.72 0.03
CA ALA A 24 1.28 8.78 -0.64
C ALA A 24 2.18 7.60 -0.25
N MET A 25 2.17 7.23 1.03
CA MET A 25 2.90 6.05 1.52
C MET A 25 2.41 4.77 0.84
N GLN A 26 1.11 4.56 0.76
CA GLN A 26 0.53 3.39 0.07
C GLN A 26 0.88 3.38 -1.41
N SER A 27 0.75 4.51 -2.09
CA SER A 27 1.11 4.63 -3.51
C SER A 27 2.59 4.30 -3.75
N PHE A 28 3.49 4.79 -2.90
CA PHE A 28 4.92 4.46 -2.98
C PHE A 28 5.19 2.97 -2.75
N ILE A 29 4.49 2.36 -1.79
CA ILE A 29 4.61 0.92 -1.54
C ILE A 29 4.19 0.15 -2.77
N TYR A 30 2.99 0.38 -3.30
CA TYR A 30 2.48 -0.35 -4.46
C TYR A 30 3.28 -0.08 -5.73
N SER A 31 3.87 1.11 -5.92
CA SER A 31 4.73 1.38 -7.06
C SER A 31 6.10 0.72 -6.96
N SER A 32 6.58 0.48 -5.74
CA SER A 32 7.88 -0.15 -5.47
C SER A 32 7.79 -1.66 -5.24
N LEU A 33 6.57 -2.19 -5.09
CA LEU A 33 6.27 -3.58 -4.81
C LEU A 33 6.43 -4.42 -6.06
N LYS A 34 7.20 -5.50 -5.96
CA LYS A 34 7.37 -6.48 -7.03
C LYS A 34 6.73 -7.79 -6.62
N TYR A 35 5.78 -8.29 -7.40
CA TYR A 35 5.18 -9.59 -7.10
C TYR A 35 6.23 -10.70 -7.26
N PRO A 36 6.53 -11.49 -6.21
CA PRO A 36 7.45 -12.61 -6.33
C PRO A 36 6.94 -13.64 -7.35
N LYS A 37 7.86 -14.19 -8.15
CA LYS A 37 7.52 -15.18 -9.18
C LYS A 37 6.80 -16.39 -8.59
N GLU A 38 7.29 -16.90 -7.47
CA GLU A 38 6.72 -18.06 -6.78
C GLU A 38 5.28 -17.81 -6.32
N ALA A 39 5.02 -16.66 -5.70
CA ALA A 39 3.67 -16.28 -5.30
C ALA A 39 2.73 -16.08 -6.51
N PHE A 40 3.25 -15.57 -7.63
CA PHE A 40 2.47 -15.37 -8.85
C PHE A 40 2.07 -16.70 -9.50
N GLU A 41 3.02 -17.63 -9.64
CA GLU A 41 2.80 -18.96 -10.22
C GLU A 41 1.82 -19.79 -9.38
N ASN A 42 1.92 -19.71 -8.06
CA ASN A 42 1.03 -20.39 -7.13
C ASN A 42 -0.29 -19.64 -6.86
N ARG A 43 -0.52 -18.51 -7.55
CA ARG A 43 -1.71 -17.66 -7.38
C ARG A 43 -2.00 -17.28 -5.93
N VAL A 44 -0.94 -17.03 -5.16
CA VAL A 44 -1.02 -16.70 -3.74
C VAL A 44 -1.37 -15.25 -3.57
N GLU A 45 -2.50 -14.95 -2.94
CA GLU A 45 -2.94 -13.60 -2.56
C GLU A 45 -3.03 -13.48 -1.04
N GLY A 46 -2.89 -12.25 -0.53
CA GLY A 46 -3.13 -12.02 0.89
C GLY A 46 -2.54 -10.73 1.41
N VAL A 47 -2.42 -10.65 2.75
CA VAL A 47 -1.94 -9.45 3.44
C VAL A 47 -0.80 -9.82 4.38
N VAL A 48 0.36 -9.23 4.13
CA VAL A 48 1.52 -9.31 5.03
C VAL A 48 1.42 -8.20 6.06
N HIS A 49 1.45 -8.58 7.33
CA HIS A 49 1.50 -7.67 8.48
C HIS A 49 2.93 -7.54 8.95
N LEU A 50 3.47 -6.33 8.87
CA LEU A 50 4.83 -6.02 9.29
C LEU A 50 4.80 -5.09 10.50
N LYS A 51 5.74 -5.31 11.42
CA LYS A 51 6.11 -4.38 12.48
C LYS A 51 7.47 -3.81 12.16
N TYR A 52 7.64 -2.51 12.35
CA TYR A 52 8.91 -1.83 12.12
C TYR A 52 9.08 -0.66 13.09
N GLU A 53 10.31 -0.21 13.21
CA GLU A 53 10.70 0.90 14.07
C GLU A 53 11.11 2.08 13.19
N VAL A 54 10.65 3.28 13.52
CA VAL A 54 11.10 4.53 12.88
C VAL A 54 12.01 5.26 13.84
N ASP A 55 13.27 5.44 13.43
CA ASP A 55 14.29 6.13 14.22
C ASP A 55 14.06 7.65 14.26
N TYR A 56 14.76 8.38 15.13
CA TYR A 56 14.68 9.84 15.26
C TYR A 56 15.09 10.59 13.98
N LEU A 57 15.81 9.92 13.05
CA LEU A 57 16.17 10.44 11.73
C LEU A 57 15.09 10.20 10.67
N GLY A 58 14.04 9.43 10.99
CA GLY A 58 12.97 9.07 10.05
C GLY A 58 13.27 7.84 9.19
N SER A 59 14.41 7.19 9.40
CA SER A 59 14.75 5.92 8.75
C SER A 59 14.02 4.76 9.43
N VAL A 60 13.60 3.78 8.62
CA VAL A 60 13.01 2.54 9.12
C VAL A 60 14.11 1.56 9.54
N LYS A 61 13.95 0.97 10.73
CA LYS A 61 14.80 -0.05 11.34
C LYS A 61 13.95 -1.20 11.88
N SER A 62 14.61 -2.28 12.29
CA SER A 62 13.97 -3.39 13.03
C SER A 62 12.69 -3.92 12.39
N VAL A 63 12.70 -4.12 11.06
CA VAL A 63 11.53 -4.64 10.33
C VAL A 63 11.37 -6.13 10.59
N GLY A 64 10.20 -6.54 11.07
CA GLY A 64 9.85 -7.93 11.32
C GLY A 64 8.45 -8.27 10.81
N VAL A 65 8.28 -9.51 10.39
CA VAL A 65 6.99 -10.06 9.95
C VAL A 65 6.20 -10.51 11.17
N VAL A 66 4.99 -9.97 11.34
CA VAL A 66 4.06 -10.39 12.40
C VAL A 66 3.17 -11.52 11.89
N SER A 67 2.69 -11.39 10.66
CA SER A 67 1.90 -12.41 9.98
C SER A 67 2.20 -12.31 8.49
N GLY A 68 2.74 -13.37 7.93
CA GLY A 68 3.15 -13.47 6.54
C GLY A 68 2.25 -14.39 5.74
N ILE A 69 2.43 -14.36 4.42
CA ILE A 69 1.78 -15.29 3.49
C ILE A 69 2.78 -16.24 2.83
N GLY A 70 4.10 -16.03 3.02
CA GLY A 70 5.15 -16.83 2.41
C GLY A 70 5.36 -16.57 0.91
N PHE A 71 5.97 -17.53 0.21
CA PHE A 71 6.22 -17.50 -1.25
C PHE A 71 7.02 -16.27 -1.73
N GLY A 72 7.91 -15.75 -0.89
CA GLY A 72 8.72 -14.56 -1.17
C GLY A 72 8.03 -13.21 -0.92
N CYS A 73 6.74 -13.20 -0.57
CA CYS A 73 5.98 -11.96 -0.36
C CYS A 73 6.42 -11.23 0.92
N ASP A 74 6.84 -11.99 1.93
CA ASP A 74 7.22 -11.46 3.23
C ASP A 74 8.54 -10.67 3.12
N GLU A 75 9.53 -11.25 2.44
CA GLU A 75 10.84 -10.65 2.16
C GLU A 75 10.70 -9.40 1.30
N GLU A 76 9.87 -9.46 0.26
CA GLU A 76 9.60 -8.34 -0.61
C GLU A 76 8.90 -7.20 0.14
N ALA A 77 7.88 -7.51 0.95
CA ALA A 77 7.21 -6.51 1.76
C ALA A 77 8.19 -5.85 2.74
N MET A 78 9.08 -6.63 3.37
CA MET A 78 10.13 -6.11 4.24
C MET A 78 11.08 -5.18 3.48
N ARG A 79 11.49 -5.53 2.25
CA ARG A 79 12.35 -4.70 1.41
C ARG A 79 11.72 -3.34 1.14
N VAL A 80 10.46 -3.32 0.72
CA VAL A 80 9.76 -2.07 0.40
C VAL A 80 9.57 -1.20 1.64
N VAL A 81 9.21 -1.78 2.79
CA VAL A 81 9.04 -1.03 4.04
C VAL A 81 10.36 -0.41 4.52
N LYS A 82 11.51 -1.06 4.30
CA LYS A 82 12.83 -0.48 4.61
C LYS A 82 13.17 0.74 3.76
N LEU A 83 12.58 0.89 2.58
CA LEU A 83 12.81 2.04 1.70
C LEU A 83 12.02 3.28 2.11
N LEU A 84 11.04 3.14 3.01
CA LEU A 84 10.24 4.26 3.48
C LEU A 84 11.11 5.24 4.29
N LYS A 85 10.88 6.53 4.04
CA LYS A 85 11.47 7.62 4.81
C LYS A 85 10.36 8.46 5.42
N PHE A 86 10.40 8.63 6.73
CA PHE A 86 9.45 9.43 7.49
C PHE A 86 10.03 10.80 7.80
N LYS A 87 9.16 11.81 7.91
CA LYS A 87 9.51 13.11 8.47
C LYS A 87 9.30 13.06 9.98
N VAL A 88 10.36 13.36 10.72
CA VAL A 88 10.33 13.47 12.19
C VAL A 88 10.34 14.96 12.54
N PRO A 89 9.30 15.48 13.21
CA PRO A 89 9.30 16.85 13.69
C PRO A 89 10.41 17.08 14.72
N LYS A 90 10.95 18.30 14.78
CA LYS A 90 11.95 18.65 15.80
C LYS A 90 11.36 18.47 17.19
N THR A 91 11.89 17.51 17.94
CA THR A 91 11.50 17.25 19.33
C THR A 91 12.17 18.27 20.25
N PRO A 92 11.43 18.87 21.20
CA PRO A 92 12.03 19.69 22.24
C PRO A 92 13.00 18.84 23.07
N ARG A 93 14.16 19.41 23.43
CA ARG A 93 15.21 18.78 24.29
C ARG A 93 16.13 17.72 23.64
N LYS A 94 16.25 17.67 22.30
CA LYS A 94 17.20 16.77 21.59
C LYS A 94 17.06 15.28 21.94
N LEU A 95 15.88 14.84 22.38
CA LEU A 95 15.61 13.44 22.71
C LEU A 95 15.55 12.59 21.44
N LYS A 96 16.34 11.52 21.40
CA LYS A 96 16.32 10.49 20.35
C LYS A 96 15.24 9.47 20.70
N VAL A 97 14.13 9.49 19.97
CA VAL A 97 12.97 8.62 20.23
C VAL A 97 12.71 7.79 18.99
N SER A 98 12.55 6.49 19.20
CA SER A 98 12.11 5.53 18.21
C SER A 98 10.61 5.25 18.33
N PHE A 99 9.95 5.02 17.19
CA PHE A 99 8.51 4.73 17.14
C PHE A 99 8.25 3.38 16.51
N ASN A 100 7.64 2.48 17.29
CA ASN A 100 7.12 1.22 16.76
C ASN A 100 5.83 1.47 15.98
N LYS A 101 5.78 0.95 14.75
CA LYS A 101 4.62 1.03 13.85
C LYS A 101 4.33 -0.33 13.23
N THR A 102 3.11 -0.48 12.76
CA THR A 102 2.68 -1.63 11.96
C THR A 102 2.14 -1.16 10.62
N ILE A 103 2.32 -2.00 9.60
CA ILE A 103 1.79 -1.76 8.27
C ILE A 103 1.29 -3.06 7.65
N ARG A 104 0.29 -2.92 6.79
CA ARG A 104 -0.35 -4.00 6.06
C ARG A 104 -0.02 -3.81 4.58
N VAL A 105 0.66 -4.78 3.98
CA VAL A 105 1.00 -4.79 2.56
C VAL A 105 0.14 -5.87 1.91
N GLN A 106 -0.70 -5.47 0.96
CA GLN A 106 -1.63 -6.40 0.32
C GLN A 106 -1.08 -6.82 -1.05
N PHE A 107 -1.01 -8.12 -1.27
CA PHE A 107 -0.71 -8.73 -2.57
C PHE A 107 -2.03 -9.18 -3.19
N LYS A 108 -2.36 -8.64 -4.35
CA LYS A 108 -3.51 -9.04 -5.17
C LYS A 108 -3.02 -9.34 -6.58
N LEU A 109 -3.51 -10.43 -7.14
CA LEU A 109 -3.32 -10.73 -8.55
C LEU A 109 -4.18 -9.75 -9.38
N PRO A 110 -3.69 -9.37 -10.57
CA PRO A 110 -4.54 -8.67 -11.52
C PRO A 110 -5.73 -9.58 -11.86
N LYS A 111 -6.95 -9.04 -11.75
CA LYS A 111 -8.12 -9.77 -12.25
C LYS A 111 -7.92 -10.05 -13.73
N PRO A 112 -8.20 -11.27 -14.21
CA PRO A 112 -8.33 -11.52 -15.64
C PRO A 112 -9.31 -10.48 -16.20
N GLN A 113 -8.89 -9.70 -17.19
CA GLN A 113 -9.79 -8.75 -17.85
C GLN A 113 -10.86 -9.58 -18.55
N GLU A 114 -12.10 -9.51 -18.05
CA GLU A 114 -13.25 -10.08 -18.75
C GLU A 114 -13.45 -9.29 -20.04
N THR A 115 -13.09 -9.89 -21.18
CA THR A 115 -13.46 -9.37 -22.50
C THR A 115 -14.98 -9.38 -22.59
N GLN A 116 -15.60 -8.20 -22.53
CA GLN A 116 -17.05 -8.06 -22.72
C GLN A 116 -17.39 -8.44 -24.16
N LYS A 117 -18.06 -9.59 -24.35
CA LYS A 117 -18.67 -9.95 -25.63
C LYS A 117 -19.94 -9.11 -25.76
N ILE A 118 -19.95 -8.13 -26.64
CA ILE A 118 -21.15 -7.31 -26.87
C ILE A 118 -22.00 -8.02 -27.93
N HIS A 119 -23.21 -8.42 -27.54
CA HIS A 119 -24.23 -8.93 -28.45
C HIS A 119 -25.04 -7.75 -28.99
N TYR A 120 -25.20 -7.66 -30.30
CA TYR A 120 -26.02 -6.64 -30.95
C TYR A 120 -27.08 -7.32 -31.82
N GLU A 121 -28.33 -6.97 -31.58
CA GLU A 121 -29.45 -7.35 -32.43
C GLU A 121 -29.88 -6.11 -33.21
N ILE A 122 -29.73 -6.17 -34.52
CA ILE A 122 -30.20 -5.10 -35.40
C ILE A 122 -31.68 -5.41 -35.69
N ALA A 123 -32.59 -4.61 -35.13
CA ALA A 123 -33.98 -4.63 -35.54
C ALA A 123 -34.10 -3.91 -36.90
N SER A 124 -34.13 -4.66 -37.99
CA SER A 124 -34.58 -4.14 -39.28
C SER A 124 -36.10 -4.22 -39.34
N ASP A 125 -36.78 -3.14 -39.76
CA ASP A 125 -38.23 -3.01 -39.96
C ASP A 125 -38.85 -3.97 -41.01
N SER A 126 -38.24 -5.12 -41.28
CA SER A 126 -38.80 -6.19 -42.11
C SER A 126 -38.22 -7.55 -41.69
N ASP A 127 -38.83 -8.18 -40.67
CA ASP A 127 -38.89 -9.62 -40.38
C ASP A 127 -37.62 -10.52 -40.49
N LYS A 128 -36.39 -9.97 -40.42
CA LYS A 128 -35.16 -10.79 -40.37
C LYS A 128 -34.16 -10.27 -39.34
N SER A 129 -34.20 -10.83 -38.13
CA SER A 129 -33.15 -10.69 -37.12
C SER A 129 -31.88 -11.42 -37.60
N ASN A 130 -30.80 -10.69 -37.84
CA ASN A 130 -29.47 -11.27 -38.02
C ASN A 130 -28.60 -10.88 -36.82
N SER A 131 -28.19 -11.90 -36.05
CA SER A 131 -27.23 -11.79 -34.95
C SER A 131 -25.81 -11.92 -35.49
N TYR A 132 -24.92 -11.01 -35.12
CA TYR A 132 -23.51 -11.07 -35.50
C TYR A 132 -22.64 -10.99 -34.24
N ASN A 133 -21.51 -11.69 -34.24
CA ASN A 133 -20.53 -11.65 -33.14
C ASN A 133 -19.32 -10.81 -33.57
N TYR A 134 -18.95 -9.76 -32.81
CA TYR A 134 -17.65 -9.10 -32.95
C TYR A 134 -16.80 -9.27 -31.70
N THR A 135 -15.49 -9.33 -31.90
CA THR A 135 -14.48 -9.28 -30.85
C THR A 135 -13.58 -8.09 -31.14
N ILE A 136 -13.57 -7.07 -30.28
CA ILE A 136 -12.66 -5.93 -30.41
C ILE A 136 -11.45 -6.19 -29.51
N GLN A 137 -10.25 -6.11 -30.08
CA GLN A 137 -8.97 -6.16 -29.35
C GLN A 137 -8.46 -4.73 -29.20
N TRP A 138 -7.97 -4.36 -28.02
CA TRP A 138 -7.32 -3.06 -27.76
C TRP A 138 -5.82 -3.14 -28.02
#